data_AF-A0A2D7DFR4-F1
#
_entry.id   AF-A0A2D7DFR4-F1
#
_cell.length_a   1.000
_cell.length_b   1.000
_cell.length_c   1.000
_cell.angle_alpha   90.00
_cell.angle_beta   90.00
_cell.angle_gamma   90.00
#
_symmetry.space_group_name_H-M   'P 1'
#
loop_
_entity.id
_entity.type
_entity.pdbx_description
1 polymer ?
#
loop_
_entity_poly.entity_id
_entity_poly.type
_entity_poly.pdbx_seq_one_letter_code
_entity_poly.pdbx_strand_id
1 'polypeptide(L)'
;GDPNNFNDRFLPTVTEAQTLSTCFGECSEDGSCAAPPVMVDVQFAIDMNNSGYPNADYDNIVINGSWNGWGGWGVTLGDDDGDGIFTGTLNIEDGASFEFVIAATGPADGWSGWGTVFNAPEECAVAPNNYGATAAEGLVVAYCAGSCSATCPTPGCTDPFYAEFDMEATEDDGSCMTPVVFGCIYDAADNYDAAANTDDGSCEFTLNACPGDLDGDGLVATPDLLQFLSVFGTDCN
;
A
#
# COMPACT_ATOMS: atom_id res chain seq x y z
N GLY A 1 -50.83 -27.78 -8.22
CA GLY A 1 -49.74 -27.20 -9.04
C GLY A 1 -49.54 -28.03 -10.29
N ASP A 2 -48.49 -27.72 -11.05
CA ASP A 2 -48.14 -28.34 -12.33
C ASP A 2 -47.47 -29.73 -12.18
N PRO A 3 -48.09 -30.83 -12.66
CA PRO A 3 -47.60 -32.21 -12.51
C PRO A 3 -46.22 -32.51 -13.14
N ASN A 4 -45.63 -31.58 -13.89
CA ASN A 4 -44.35 -31.80 -14.57
C ASN A 4 -43.14 -31.16 -13.87
N ASN A 5 -43.32 -30.46 -12.74
CA ASN A 5 -42.22 -29.67 -12.17
C ASN A 5 -42.23 -29.52 -10.64
N PHE A 6 -42.64 -30.57 -9.92
CA PHE A 6 -42.80 -30.53 -8.48
C PHE A 6 -41.57 -31.04 -7.71
N ASN A 7 -41.00 -30.13 -6.94
CA ASN A 7 -40.20 -30.33 -5.73
C ASN A 7 -41.06 -30.83 -4.52
N ASP A 8 -42.17 -31.51 -4.79
CA ASP A 8 -43.10 -31.96 -3.75
C ASP A 8 -42.64 -33.31 -3.18
N ARG A 9 -42.49 -33.38 -1.86
CA ARG A 9 -42.15 -34.61 -1.14
C ARG A 9 -43.39 -35.51 -1.00
N PHE A 10 -43.38 -36.66 -1.67
CA PHE A 10 -44.43 -37.68 -1.50
C PHE A 10 -44.31 -38.36 -0.14
N LEU A 11 -45.26 -38.10 0.75
CA LEU A 11 -45.33 -38.76 2.06
C LEU A 11 -46.05 -40.11 1.95
N PRO A 12 -45.58 -41.16 2.67
CA PRO A 12 -46.33 -42.41 2.79
C PRO A 12 -47.65 -42.18 3.54
N THR A 13 -48.60 -43.09 3.38
CA THR A 13 -49.90 -43.03 4.05
C THR A 13 -49.73 -42.94 5.57
N VAL A 14 -50.22 -41.85 6.17
CA VAL A 14 -50.13 -41.58 7.61
C VAL A 14 -51.26 -42.33 8.33
N THR A 15 -50.92 -43.36 9.12
CA THR A 15 -51.90 -44.16 9.89
C THR A 15 -52.01 -43.77 11.36
N GLU A 16 -51.05 -42.99 11.88
CA GLU A 16 -50.96 -42.50 13.25
C GLU A 16 -50.27 -41.11 13.28
N ALA A 17 -50.24 -40.43 14.42
CA ALA A 17 -49.55 -39.14 14.53
C ALA A 17 -48.05 -39.30 14.25
N GLN A 18 -47.54 -38.60 13.25
CA GLN A 18 -46.13 -38.63 12.85
C GLN A 18 -45.52 -37.24 12.90
N THR A 19 -44.25 -37.16 13.31
CA THR A 19 -43.43 -35.95 13.22
C THR A 19 -42.39 -36.19 12.14
N LEU A 20 -42.46 -35.42 11.05
CA LEU A 20 -41.44 -35.45 10.01
C LEU A 20 -40.36 -34.41 10.34
N SER A 21 -39.11 -34.84 10.43
CA SER A 21 -37.97 -33.94 10.61
C SER A 21 -37.17 -33.92 9.32
N THR A 22 -37.38 -32.88 8.51
CA THR A 22 -36.78 -32.72 7.19
C THR A 22 -36.35 -31.27 6.98
N CYS A 23 -35.30 -31.07 6.20
CA CYS A 23 -34.80 -29.76 5.83
C CYS A 23 -35.46 -29.29 4.52
N PHE A 24 -35.69 -27.98 4.39
CA PHE A 24 -36.26 -27.41 3.18
C PHE A 24 -35.23 -27.45 2.05
N GLY A 25 -35.55 -28.12 0.93
CA GLY A 25 -34.63 -28.23 -0.22
C GLY A 25 -33.61 -29.38 -0.12
N GLU A 26 -33.66 -30.21 0.92
CA GLU A 26 -32.80 -31.39 1.06
C GLU A 26 -33.63 -32.67 1.22
N CYS A 27 -33.05 -33.80 0.81
CA CYS A 27 -33.66 -35.12 0.96
C CYS A 27 -33.25 -35.81 2.28
N SER A 28 -32.98 -35.06 3.35
CA SER A 28 -32.74 -35.66 4.67
C SER A 28 -34.07 -36.09 5.32
N GLU A 29 -34.02 -37.19 6.06
CA GLU A 29 -35.17 -37.79 6.77
C GLU A 29 -34.93 -37.90 8.29
N ASP A 30 -33.73 -37.53 8.76
CA ASP A 30 -33.29 -37.68 10.15
C ASP A 30 -33.21 -36.35 10.92
N GLY A 31 -33.62 -35.24 10.29
CA GLY A 31 -33.54 -33.91 10.89
C GLY A 31 -32.13 -33.31 10.97
N SER A 32 -31.10 -33.97 10.43
CA SER A 32 -29.76 -33.40 10.32
C SER A 32 -29.69 -32.53 9.06
N CYS A 33 -29.86 -31.22 9.24
CA CYS A 33 -29.62 -30.26 8.15
C CYS A 33 -28.13 -29.97 8.09
N ALA A 34 -27.54 -29.98 6.90
CA ALA A 34 -26.25 -29.35 6.73
C ALA A 34 -26.44 -27.85 7.00
N ALA A 35 -25.63 -27.28 7.89
CA ALA A 35 -25.57 -25.83 7.98
C ALA A 35 -25.08 -25.30 6.62
N PRO A 36 -25.66 -24.20 6.10
CA PRO A 36 -25.11 -23.57 4.91
C PRO A 36 -23.63 -23.24 5.14
N PRO A 37 -22.79 -23.27 4.10
CA PRO A 37 -21.39 -22.92 4.24
C PRO A 37 -21.27 -21.49 4.77
N VAL A 38 -20.37 -21.31 5.73
CA VAL A 38 -20.05 -19.97 6.26
C VAL A 38 -19.13 -19.32 5.25
N MET A 39 -19.50 -18.14 4.75
CA MET A 39 -18.68 -17.36 3.82
C MET A 39 -17.98 -16.24 4.58
N VAL A 40 -16.73 -15.98 4.24
CA VAL A 40 -15.92 -14.88 4.80
C VAL A 40 -15.36 -14.03 3.67
N ASP A 41 -15.09 -12.77 4.01
CA ASP A 41 -14.42 -11.82 3.12
C ASP A 41 -12.92 -11.83 3.42
N VAL A 42 -12.14 -12.28 2.44
CA VAL A 42 -10.69 -12.21 2.45
C VAL A 42 -10.28 -10.94 1.71
N GLN A 43 -9.49 -10.09 2.38
CA GLN A 43 -8.96 -8.88 1.77
C GLN A 43 -7.60 -9.16 1.14
N PHE A 44 -7.38 -8.66 -0.06
CA PHE A 44 -6.06 -8.55 -0.68
C PHE A 44 -5.55 -7.12 -0.53
N ALA A 45 -4.27 -6.99 -0.23
CA ALA A 45 -3.54 -5.72 -0.23
C ALA A 45 -2.19 -5.96 -0.91
N ILE A 46 -2.13 -5.73 -2.22
CA ILE A 46 -0.99 -6.06 -3.03
C ILE A 46 -0.20 -4.80 -3.34
N ASP A 47 1.00 -4.72 -2.76
CA ASP A 47 1.92 -3.64 -3.06
C ASP A 47 2.53 -3.87 -4.46
N MET A 48 2.24 -2.94 -5.36
CA MET A 48 2.73 -2.94 -6.74
C MET A 48 3.84 -1.89 -6.93
N ASN A 49 4.28 -1.19 -5.88
CA ASN A 49 5.37 -0.22 -5.98
C ASN A 49 6.63 -0.91 -6.53
N ASN A 50 7.34 -0.19 -7.40
CA ASN A 50 8.55 -0.68 -8.08
C ASN A 50 8.36 -1.90 -9.00
N SER A 51 7.12 -2.36 -9.23
CA SER A 51 6.82 -3.41 -10.21
C SER A 51 6.84 -2.93 -11.67
N GLY A 52 6.60 -1.63 -11.89
CA GLY A 52 6.37 -1.04 -13.22
C GLY A 52 4.91 -1.16 -13.72
N TYR A 53 3.99 -1.59 -12.85
CA TYR A 53 2.56 -1.76 -13.14
C TYR A 53 1.69 -1.10 -12.07
N PRO A 54 0.44 -0.70 -12.41
CA PRO A 54 -0.13 -0.70 -13.75
C PRO A 54 0.57 0.31 -14.69
N ASN A 55 0.44 0.12 -15.99
CA ASN A 55 0.95 1.02 -17.01
C ASN A 55 -0.02 1.07 -18.21
N ALA A 56 0.32 1.81 -19.27
CA ALA A 56 -0.58 2.01 -20.42
C ALA A 56 -0.95 0.71 -21.16
N ASP A 57 -0.11 -0.33 -21.07
CA ASP A 57 -0.31 -1.61 -21.74
C ASP A 57 -1.05 -2.62 -20.83
N TYR A 58 -0.94 -2.45 -19.52
CA TYR A 58 -1.48 -3.31 -18.47
C TYR A 58 -2.04 -2.44 -17.33
N ASP A 59 -3.30 -2.05 -17.48
CA ASP A 59 -3.97 -1.03 -16.68
C ASP A 59 -4.84 -1.60 -15.54
N ASN A 60 -4.88 -2.93 -15.38
CA ASN A 60 -5.63 -3.61 -14.33
C ASN A 60 -4.74 -4.56 -13.55
N ILE A 61 -4.86 -4.55 -12.22
CA ILE A 61 -4.25 -5.54 -11.32
C ILE A 61 -5.34 -6.50 -10.86
N VAL A 62 -5.08 -7.80 -11.02
CA VAL A 62 -6.03 -8.86 -10.68
C VAL A 62 -5.36 -9.99 -9.92
N ILE A 63 -6.17 -10.71 -9.16
CA ILE A 63 -5.79 -11.97 -8.52
C ILE A 63 -6.55 -13.09 -9.21
N ASN A 64 -5.82 -14.08 -9.74
CA ASN A 64 -6.40 -15.29 -10.30
C ASN A 64 -6.09 -16.46 -9.38
N GLY A 65 -7.07 -17.32 -9.10
CA GLY A 65 -6.85 -18.39 -8.14
C GLY A 65 -7.70 -19.62 -8.36
N SER A 66 -7.50 -20.60 -7.48
CA SER A 66 -8.08 -21.94 -7.60
C SER A 66 -9.61 -21.97 -7.38
N TRP A 67 -10.19 -20.97 -6.72
CA TRP A 67 -11.61 -20.93 -6.32
C TRP A 67 -12.61 -20.89 -7.49
N ASN A 68 -12.18 -20.43 -8.66
CA ASN A 68 -13.00 -20.43 -9.89
C ASN A 68 -12.39 -21.33 -10.98
N GLY A 69 -11.48 -22.24 -10.61
CA GLY A 69 -10.78 -23.11 -11.56
C GLY A 69 -9.75 -22.38 -12.40
N TRP A 70 -9.09 -21.34 -11.86
CA TRP A 70 -8.14 -20.51 -12.59
C TRP A 70 -8.76 -19.82 -13.81
N GLY A 71 -9.99 -19.33 -13.66
CA GLY A 71 -10.55 -18.37 -14.60
C GLY A 71 -9.86 -17.01 -14.38
N GLY A 72 -9.34 -16.40 -15.44
CA GLY A 72 -8.82 -15.03 -15.38
C GLY A 72 -9.87 -14.06 -14.84
N TRP A 73 -9.45 -12.90 -14.33
CA TRP A 73 -10.32 -11.93 -13.66
C TRP A 73 -10.95 -12.47 -12.35
N GLY A 74 -10.16 -13.17 -11.52
CA GLY A 74 -10.67 -13.71 -10.25
C GLY A 74 -11.13 -12.64 -9.27
N VAL A 75 -10.23 -11.74 -8.87
CA VAL A 75 -10.51 -10.53 -8.09
C VAL A 75 -9.84 -9.35 -8.78
N THR A 76 -10.59 -8.30 -9.08
CA THR A 76 -10.00 -7.04 -9.57
C THR A 76 -9.63 -6.18 -8.36
N LEU A 77 -8.40 -5.66 -8.36
CA LEU A 77 -7.92 -4.78 -7.32
C LEU A 77 -7.94 -3.31 -7.79
N GLY A 78 -8.19 -2.40 -6.85
CA GLY A 78 -8.16 -0.95 -7.07
C GLY A 78 -7.20 -0.24 -6.11
N ASP A 79 -6.77 0.94 -6.49
CA ASP A 79 -5.87 1.82 -5.72
C ASP A 79 -6.55 3.20 -5.63
N ASP A 80 -7.44 3.33 -4.64
CA ASP A 80 -8.30 4.51 -4.50
C ASP A 80 -7.59 5.69 -3.82
N ASP A 81 -6.57 5.42 -2.99
CA ASP A 81 -5.75 6.42 -2.29
C ASP A 81 -4.43 6.75 -3.01
N GLY A 82 -4.04 5.96 -4.01
CA GLY A 82 -2.93 6.25 -4.91
C GLY A 82 -1.56 5.98 -4.27
N ASP A 83 -1.50 5.07 -3.29
CA ASP A 83 -0.26 4.71 -2.59
C ASP A 83 0.47 3.52 -3.25
N GLY A 84 -0.09 2.95 -4.32
CA GLY A 84 0.45 1.80 -5.04
C GLY A 84 0.14 0.45 -4.40
N ILE A 85 -0.65 0.41 -3.32
CA ILE A 85 -1.16 -0.80 -2.68
C ILE A 85 -2.58 -1.06 -3.18
N PHE A 86 -2.70 -2.04 -4.07
CA PHE A 86 -3.95 -2.40 -4.69
C PHE A 86 -4.78 -3.31 -3.78
N THR A 87 -6.03 -2.92 -3.51
CA THR A 87 -6.92 -3.65 -2.61
C THR A 87 -8.14 -4.23 -3.30
N GLY A 88 -8.66 -5.34 -2.77
CA GLY A 88 -9.86 -5.99 -3.27
C GLY A 88 -10.29 -7.17 -2.42
N THR A 89 -11.52 -7.64 -2.61
CA THR A 89 -12.14 -8.61 -1.70
C THR A 89 -12.54 -9.89 -2.43
N LEU A 90 -12.23 -11.04 -1.83
CA LEU A 90 -12.73 -12.35 -2.24
C LEU A 90 -13.71 -12.89 -1.19
N ASN A 91 -14.92 -13.23 -1.62
CA ASN A 91 -15.89 -13.94 -0.80
C ASN A 91 -15.75 -15.46 -1.03
N ILE A 92 -15.36 -16.20 0.01
CA ILE A 92 -15.08 -17.64 -0.07
C ILE A 92 -15.48 -18.34 1.23
N GLU A 93 -15.68 -19.66 1.18
CA GLU A 93 -16.02 -20.47 2.36
C GLU A 93 -14.93 -20.38 3.44
N ASP A 94 -15.34 -20.21 4.70
CA ASP A 94 -14.45 -20.17 5.86
C ASP A 94 -13.66 -21.48 5.99
N GLY A 95 -12.36 -21.36 6.24
CA GLY A 95 -11.43 -22.49 6.29
C GLY A 95 -11.06 -23.08 4.92
N ALA A 96 -11.55 -22.55 3.80
CA ALA A 96 -11.13 -23.02 2.47
C ALA A 96 -9.67 -22.63 2.20
N SER A 97 -8.83 -23.61 1.88
CA SER A 97 -7.49 -23.35 1.34
C SER A 97 -7.57 -23.02 -0.15
N PHE A 98 -6.87 -21.98 -0.57
CA PHE A 98 -6.82 -21.56 -1.96
C PHE A 98 -5.41 -21.15 -2.38
N GLU A 99 -5.15 -21.31 -3.68
CA GLU A 99 -3.93 -20.87 -4.34
C GLU A 99 -4.25 -19.70 -5.26
N PHE A 100 -3.29 -18.80 -5.45
CA PHE A 100 -3.47 -17.67 -6.36
C PHE A 100 -2.15 -17.16 -6.95
N VAL A 101 -2.30 -16.36 -8.00
CA VAL A 101 -1.25 -15.52 -8.59
C VAL A 101 -1.73 -14.09 -8.73
N ILE A 102 -0.79 -13.16 -8.68
CA ILE A 102 -1.03 -11.74 -8.97
C ILE A 102 -0.75 -11.55 -10.46
N ALA A 103 -1.59 -10.81 -11.17
CA ALA A 103 -1.39 -10.51 -12.59
C ALA A 103 -1.74 -9.06 -12.92
N ALA A 104 -0.97 -8.46 -13.83
CA ALA A 104 -1.34 -7.23 -14.51
C ALA A 104 -1.87 -7.56 -15.92
N THR A 105 -3.04 -7.05 -16.28
CA THR A 105 -3.71 -7.29 -17.58
C THR A 105 -4.18 -5.96 -18.16
N GLY A 106 -4.34 -5.87 -19.48
CA GLY A 106 -4.79 -4.64 -20.13
C GLY A 106 -4.85 -4.73 -21.65
N PRO A 107 -4.75 -3.59 -22.36
CA PRO A 107 -4.82 -3.57 -23.82
C PRO A 107 -3.83 -4.49 -24.53
N ALA A 108 -2.61 -4.67 -24.00
CA ALA A 108 -1.55 -5.41 -24.68
C ALA A 108 -1.81 -6.93 -24.77
N ASP A 109 -2.53 -7.50 -23.79
CA ASP A 109 -2.97 -8.89 -23.83
C ASP A 109 -4.46 -9.05 -24.17
N GLY A 110 -5.13 -7.96 -24.55
CA GLY A 110 -6.54 -7.95 -24.90
C GLY A 110 -7.46 -8.22 -23.70
N TRP A 111 -7.08 -7.74 -22.52
CA TRP A 111 -7.85 -7.90 -21.27
C TRP A 111 -8.11 -9.37 -20.93
N SER A 112 -7.08 -10.21 -21.07
CA SER A 112 -7.24 -11.66 -20.86
C SER A 112 -7.42 -12.04 -19.39
N GLY A 113 -7.04 -11.15 -18.46
CA GLY A 113 -6.96 -11.44 -17.04
C GLY A 113 -5.60 -12.00 -16.62
N TRP A 114 -4.67 -12.27 -17.55
CA TRP A 114 -3.44 -13.00 -17.27
C TRP A 114 -2.14 -12.24 -17.55
N GLY A 115 -2.12 -11.36 -18.56
CA GLY A 115 -0.98 -10.52 -18.98
C GLY A 115 0.39 -10.87 -18.38
N THR A 116 0.89 -10.01 -17.50
CA THR A 116 2.12 -10.22 -16.74
C THR A 116 1.80 -10.84 -15.39
N VAL A 117 2.30 -12.06 -15.13
CA VAL A 117 2.06 -12.79 -13.87
C VAL A 117 3.25 -12.63 -12.92
N PHE A 118 2.96 -12.26 -11.67
CA PHE A 118 3.91 -12.21 -10.56
C PHE A 118 3.70 -13.43 -9.68
N ASN A 119 4.53 -14.45 -9.89
CA ASN A 119 4.48 -15.69 -9.13
C ASN A 119 5.09 -15.53 -7.74
N ALA A 120 4.70 -16.37 -6.79
CA ALA A 120 5.37 -16.44 -5.50
C ALA A 120 6.80 -16.98 -5.69
N PRO A 121 7.81 -16.41 -5.01
CA PRO A 121 9.13 -17.00 -4.98
C PRO A 121 9.13 -18.29 -4.15
N GLU A 122 10.13 -19.13 -4.35
CA GLU A 122 10.23 -20.48 -3.78
C GLU A 122 10.03 -20.50 -2.25
N GLU A 123 10.43 -19.44 -1.56
CA GLU A 123 10.37 -19.33 -0.11
C GLU A 123 8.95 -19.24 0.48
N CYS A 124 7.94 -18.83 -0.30
CA CYS A 124 6.51 -18.86 0.11
C CYS A 124 5.57 -19.51 -0.91
N ALA A 125 6.10 -20.20 -1.91
CA ALA A 125 5.31 -20.91 -2.90
C ALA A 125 4.68 -22.20 -2.34
N VAL A 126 3.45 -22.52 -2.75
CA VAL A 126 2.76 -23.77 -2.34
C VAL A 126 2.70 -24.84 -3.44
N ALA A 127 2.52 -24.50 -4.73
CA ALA A 127 2.73 -25.39 -5.88
C ALA A 127 2.56 -24.67 -7.24
N PRO A 128 3.36 -25.02 -8.26
CA PRO A 128 4.82 -24.97 -8.12
C PRO A 128 5.29 -23.58 -7.66
N ASN A 129 4.65 -22.49 -8.10
CA ASN A 129 5.06 -21.09 -7.85
C ASN A 129 3.86 -20.16 -7.50
N ASN A 130 2.77 -20.72 -6.95
CA ASN A 130 1.60 -19.93 -6.53
C ASN A 130 1.74 -19.47 -5.08
N TYR A 131 1.10 -18.35 -4.73
CA TYR A 131 0.81 -18.01 -3.34
C TYR A 131 -0.29 -18.92 -2.80
N GLY A 132 -0.34 -19.11 -1.49
CA GLY A 132 -1.38 -19.92 -0.84
C GLY A 132 -1.85 -19.30 0.47
N ALA A 133 -3.14 -19.40 0.74
CA ALA A 133 -3.74 -18.96 1.99
C ALA A 133 -4.92 -19.86 2.38
N THR A 134 -5.36 -19.76 3.63
CA THR A 134 -6.59 -20.41 4.11
C THR A 134 -7.54 -19.32 4.58
N ALA A 135 -8.74 -19.28 3.99
CA ALA A 135 -9.74 -18.27 4.27
C ALA A 135 -10.13 -18.27 5.76
N ALA A 136 -10.23 -17.09 6.33
CA ALA A 136 -10.68 -16.86 7.69
C ALA A 136 -11.29 -15.46 7.78
N GLU A 137 -12.21 -15.25 8.71
CA GLU A 137 -12.77 -13.93 8.99
C GLU A 137 -11.66 -12.93 9.36
N GLY A 138 -11.61 -11.78 8.67
CA GLY A 138 -10.62 -10.73 8.90
C GLY A 138 -9.23 -11.02 8.34
N LEU A 139 -9.07 -12.07 7.52
CA LEU A 139 -7.81 -12.33 6.84
C LEU A 139 -7.48 -11.21 5.85
N VAL A 140 -6.26 -10.67 5.96
CA VAL A 140 -5.64 -9.78 4.98
C VAL A 140 -4.44 -10.50 4.37
N VAL A 141 -4.51 -10.74 3.06
CA VAL A 141 -3.45 -11.30 2.25
C VAL A 141 -2.66 -10.13 1.67
N ALA A 142 -1.52 -9.84 2.30
CA ALA A 142 -0.65 -8.73 1.91
C ALA A 142 0.67 -9.24 1.34
N TYR A 143 1.01 -8.80 0.14
CA TYR A 143 2.26 -9.14 -0.54
C TYR A 143 2.74 -7.99 -1.42
N CYS A 144 4.05 -7.81 -1.50
CA CYS A 144 4.68 -7.18 -2.64
C CYS A 144 4.64 -8.14 -3.83
N ALA A 145 4.24 -7.63 -5.00
CA ALA A 145 4.11 -8.45 -6.19
C ALA A 145 5.42 -9.17 -6.55
N GLY A 146 5.41 -10.51 -6.44
CA GLY A 146 6.58 -11.35 -6.74
C GLY A 146 7.50 -11.60 -5.55
N SER A 147 7.07 -11.25 -4.34
CA SER A 147 7.84 -11.38 -3.09
C SER A 147 6.97 -11.95 -1.97
N CYS A 148 7.61 -12.46 -0.91
CA CYS A 148 6.92 -12.92 0.30
C CYS A 148 6.79 -11.83 1.37
N SER A 149 7.36 -10.65 1.14
CA SER A 149 7.17 -9.46 1.98
C SER A 149 5.77 -8.87 1.75
N ALA A 150 5.19 -8.25 2.77
CA ALA A 150 3.91 -7.55 2.63
C ALA A 150 4.04 -6.24 1.84
N THR A 151 5.21 -5.59 1.89
CA THR A 151 5.50 -4.32 1.20
C THR A 151 6.72 -4.48 0.29
N CYS A 152 6.73 -3.72 -0.80
CA CYS A 152 7.83 -3.73 -1.75
C CYS A 152 9.01 -2.93 -1.20
N PRO A 153 10.26 -3.31 -1.56
CA PRO A 153 11.41 -2.48 -1.26
C PRO A 153 11.23 -1.11 -1.91
N THR A 154 11.53 -0.03 -1.18
CA THR A 154 11.61 1.34 -1.71
C THR A 154 13.09 1.66 -1.98
N PRO A 155 13.53 1.73 -3.25
CA PRO A 155 14.90 2.06 -3.59
C PRO A 155 15.19 3.54 -3.27
N GLY A 156 16.33 3.81 -2.66
CA GLY A 156 16.81 5.15 -2.40
C GLY A 156 18.00 5.15 -1.45
N CYS A 157 18.52 6.32 -1.10
CA CYS A 157 19.67 6.38 -0.22
C CYS A 157 19.25 6.07 1.23
N THR A 158 19.73 4.95 1.75
CA THR A 158 19.39 4.48 3.11
C THR A 158 20.36 4.99 4.19
N ASP A 159 21.45 5.65 3.80
CA ASP A 159 22.47 6.14 4.73
C ASP A 159 22.19 7.60 5.12
N PRO A 160 21.84 7.89 6.40
CA PRO A 160 21.57 9.24 6.88
C PRO A 160 22.80 10.18 6.89
N PHE A 161 24.00 9.65 6.62
CA PHE A 161 25.22 10.45 6.45
C PHE A 161 25.46 10.88 5.01
N TYR A 162 24.45 10.80 4.14
CA TYR A 162 24.49 11.31 2.77
C TYR A 162 23.36 12.32 2.54
N ALA A 163 23.63 13.34 1.73
CA ALA A 163 22.69 14.43 1.47
C ALA A 163 21.43 13.95 0.73
N GLU A 164 21.54 12.84 0.01
CA GLU A 164 20.45 12.19 -0.71
C GLU A 164 19.60 11.24 0.17
N PHE A 165 19.87 11.14 1.48
CA PHE A 165 19.14 10.25 2.39
C PHE A 165 17.62 10.39 2.22
N ASP A 166 16.98 9.25 1.96
CA ASP A 166 15.54 9.11 1.86
C ASP A 166 15.03 8.29 3.04
N MET A 167 14.15 8.88 3.84
CA MET A 167 13.60 8.24 5.02
C MET A 167 12.57 7.14 4.70
N GLU A 168 12.06 7.10 3.48
CA GLU A 168 11.13 6.07 3.00
C GLU A 168 11.88 4.91 2.31
N ALA A 169 13.17 5.09 1.98
CA ALA A 169 13.98 4.06 1.36
C ALA A 169 14.26 2.90 2.31
N THR A 170 14.02 1.68 1.82
CA THR A 170 14.30 0.43 2.53
C THR A 170 15.42 -0.39 1.87
N GLU A 171 15.86 0.01 0.68
CA GLU A 171 16.91 -0.64 -0.09
C GLU A 171 17.82 0.42 -0.73
N ASP A 172 19.15 0.28 -0.54
CA ASP A 172 20.12 1.19 -1.15
C ASP A 172 20.22 0.93 -2.66
N ASP A 173 19.85 1.94 -3.44
CA ASP A 173 19.93 1.91 -4.91
C ASP A 173 21.23 2.51 -5.46
N GLY A 174 22.15 2.92 -4.56
CA GLY A 174 23.40 3.59 -4.90
C GLY A 174 23.24 5.09 -5.18
N SER A 175 22.10 5.69 -4.83
CA SER A 175 21.89 7.14 -4.89
C SER A 175 22.65 7.93 -3.81
N CYS A 176 23.20 7.27 -2.78
CA CYS A 176 24.05 7.89 -1.78
C CYS A 176 25.39 8.36 -2.39
N MET A 177 25.44 9.60 -2.89
CA MET A 177 26.58 10.12 -3.65
C MET A 177 27.35 11.19 -2.90
N THR A 178 26.66 12.03 -2.12
CA THR A 178 27.24 13.19 -1.46
C THR A 178 27.27 12.98 0.05
N PRO A 179 28.43 12.61 0.65
CA PRO A 179 28.54 12.53 2.10
C PRO A 179 28.17 13.86 2.76
N VAL A 180 27.42 13.81 3.84
CA VAL A 180 27.13 14.97 4.67
C VAL A 180 28.43 15.45 5.32
N VAL A 181 28.75 16.71 5.09
CA VAL A 181 29.82 17.43 5.76
C VAL A 181 29.17 18.53 6.58
N PHE A 182 29.22 18.36 7.89
CA PHE A 182 28.69 19.31 8.86
C PHE A 182 29.63 20.50 9.01
N GLY A 183 29.06 21.71 9.01
CA GLY A 183 29.77 22.96 9.26
C GLY A 183 28.98 24.16 8.76
N CYS A 184 29.52 25.36 8.90
CA CYS A 184 28.81 26.55 8.48
C CYS A 184 28.77 26.69 6.95
N ILE A 185 27.58 26.62 6.35
CA ILE A 185 27.41 26.70 4.88
C ILE A 185 27.23 28.12 4.34
N TYR A 186 27.11 29.12 5.22
CA TYR A 186 26.86 30.50 4.84
C TYR A 186 28.17 31.26 4.63
N ASP A 187 28.40 31.73 3.40
CA ASP A 187 29.60 32.48 2.98
C ASP A 187 29.84 33.78 3.78
N ALA A 188 28.78 34.33 4.38
CA ALA A 188 28.83 35.51 5.23
C ALA A 188 29.26 35.25 6.68
N ALA A 189 29.41 33.99 7.11
CA ALA A 189 29.88 33.64 8.45
C ALA A 189 31.42 33.68 8.55
N ASP A 190 31.96 34.04 9.70
CA ASP A 190 33.42 34.07 9.92
C ASP A 190 34.05 32.68 9.90
N ASN A 191 33.26 31.66 10.24
CA ASN A 191 33.64 30.26 10.24
C ASN A 191 33.01 29.48 9.08
N TYR A 192 32.69 30.15 7.97
CA TYR A 192 32.25 29.49 6.73
C TYR A 192 33.19 28.35 6.33
N ASP A 193 32.64 27.17 6.09
CA ASP A 193 33.34 26.00 5.58
C ASP A 193 32.83 25.65 4.17
N ALA A 194 33.68 25.87 3.17
CA ALA A 194 33.36 25.57 1.77
C ALA A 194 33.23 24.07 1.45
N ALA A 195 33.70 23.18 2.35
CA ALA A 195 33.49 21.75 2.24
C ALA A 195 32.17 21.30 2.90
N ALA A 196 31.59 22.12 3.78
CA ALA A 196 30.32 21.80 4.42
C ALA A 196 29.16 21.92 3.43
N ASN A 197 28.23 20.97 3.51
CA ASN A 197 26.99 20.96 2.74
C ASN A 197 25.74 20.92 3.62
N THR A 198 25.93 20.78 4.94
CA THR A 198 24.84 20.72 5.92
C THR A 198 25.20 21.62 7.09
N ASP A 199 24.35 22.62 7.35
CA ASP A 199 24.52 23.51 8.49
C ASP A 199 24.36 22.72 9.80
N ASP A 200 25.37 22.81 10.66
CA ASP A 200 25.39 22.19 11.99
C ASP A 200 25.04 23.19 13.10
N GLY A 201 24.69 24.43 12.74
CA GLY A 201 24.39 25.51 13.66
C GLY A 201 25.63 26.12 14.31
N SER A 202 26.83 25.78 13.85
CA SER A 202 28.07 26.36 14.36
C SER A 202 28.36 27.76 13.83
N CYS A 203 27.60 28.27 12.85
CA CYS A 203 27.86 29.55 12.19
C CYS A 203 28.04 30.73 13.16
N GLU A 204 29.21 31.35 13.10
CA GLU A 204 29.56 32.56 13.82
C GLU A 204 29.49 33.74 12.86
N PHE A 205 28.63 34.69 13.17
CA PHE A 205 28.57 35.96 12.46
C PHE A 205 29.08 37.04 13.39
N THR A 206 30.33 37.47 13.19
CA THR A 206 30.83 38.72 13.75
C THR A 206 30.04 39.80 13.05
N LEU A 207 29.05 40.30 13.76
CA LEU A 207 28.31 41.49 13.42
C LEU A 207 29.33 42.64 13.36
N ASN A 208 29.98 42.82 12.21
CA ASN A 208 30.70 44.03 11.90
C ASN A 208 29.65 45.14 11.78
N ALA A 209 29.30 45.71 12.94
CA ALA A 209 28.18 46.60 13.23
C ALA A 209 26.83 45.99 12.83
N CYS A 210 25.94 45.76 13.79
CA CYS A 210 24.52 45.51 13.52
C CYS A 210 24.01 46.60 12.56
N PRO A 211 23.80 46.35 11.25
CA PRO A 211 23.47 47.45 10.33
C PRO A 211 22.08 48.03 10.60
N GLY A 212 21.25 47.24 11.29
CA GLY A 212 19.96 47.63 11.82
C GLY A 212 19.99 48.09 13.28
N ASP A 213 21.16 48.22 13.91
CA ASP A 213 21.31 48.95 15.18
C ASP A 213 21.45 50.43 14.82
N LEU A 214 20.30 51.07 14.65
CA LEU A 214 20.21 52.45 14.19
C LEU A 214 20.45 53.44 15.33
N ASP A 215 20.29 53.01 16.58
CA ASP A 215 20.54 53.85 17.76
C ASP A 215 21.90 53.61 18.45
N GLY A 216 22.63 52.57 18.06
CA GLY A 216 23.98 52.24 18.50
C GLY A 216 24.05 51.53 19.85
N ASP A 217 22.97 50.88 20.30
CA ASP A 217 22.89 50.21 21.61
C ASP A 217 23.44 48.77 21.62
N GLY A 218 23.86 48.26 20.46
CA GLY A 218 24.42 46.93 20.26
C GLY A 218 23.37 45.84 20.05
N LEU A 219 22.08 46.18 19.93
CA LEU A 219 20.98 45.28 19.62
C LEU A 219 20.27 45.71 18.34
N VAL A 220 19.55 44.76 17.71
CA VAL A 220 18.56 45.09 16.67
C VAL A 220 17.20 44.76 17.26
N ALA A 221 16.50 45.78 17.74
CA ALA A 221 15.27 45.63 18.50
C ALA A 221 14.16 46.55 17.96
N THR A 222 13.01 46.54 18.65
CA THR A 222 11.87 47.40 18.28
C THR A 222 12.23 48.89 18.19
N PRO A 223 13.10 49.46 19.05
CA PRO A 223 13.56 50.85 18.92
C PRO A 223 14.17 51.15 17.54
N ASP A 224 15.04 50.28 17.02
CA ASP A 224 15.66 50.47 15.70
C ASP A 224 14.64 50.43 14.57
N LEU A 225 13.72 49.46 14.63
CA LEU A 225 12.64 49.37 13.65
C LEU A 225 11.78 50.64 13.65
N LEU A 226 11.47 51.18 14.83
CA LEU A 226 10.71 52.43 14.95
C LEU A 226 11.52 53.64 14.45
N GLN A 227 12.83 53.66 14.69
CA GLN A 227 13.72 54.69 14.16
C GLN A 227 13.76 54.67 12.63
N PHE A 228 13.92 53.48 12.03
CA PHE A 228 13.84 53.32 10.57
C PHE A 228 12.51 53.82 10.02
N LEU A 229 11.38 53.37 10.60
CA LEU A 229 10.05 53.74 10.15
C LEU A 229 9.73 55.23 10.36
N SER A 230 10.40 55.90 11.29
CA SER A 230 10.21 57.34 11.52
C SER A 230 10.75 58.22 10.38
N VAL A 231 11.76 57.73 9.67
CA VAL A 231 12.41 58.42 8.54
C VAL A 231 12.11 57.73 7.20
N PHE A 232 11.42 56.60 7.21
CA PHE A 232 11.10 55.85 6.00
C PHE A 232 10.23 56.69 5.05
N GLY A 233 10.78 57.02 3.88
CA GLY A 233 10.11 57.84 2.87
C GLY A 233 10.31 59.35 3.02
N THR A 234 11.20 59.81 3.90
CA THR A 234 11.61 61.23 3.92
C THR A 234 12.54 61.55 2.75
N ASP A 235 12.42 62.75 2.20
CA ASP A 235 13.25 63.24 1.09
C ASP A 235 14.64 63.69 1.59
N CYS A 236 15.70 63.39 0.83
CA CYS A 236 17.10 63.56 1.24
C CYS A 236 17.74 64.86 0.71
N ASN A 237 16.94 65.91 0.51
CA ASN A 237 17.41 67.20 -0.05
C ASN A 237 18.08 68.12 0.98
#